data_AF-A0A7C2I2U9-F1
#
_entry.id   AF-A0A7C2I2U9-F1
#
_cell.length_a   1.000
_cell.length_b   1.000
_cell.length_c   1.000
_cell.angle_alpha   90.00
_cell.angle_beta   90.00
_cell.angle_gamma   90.00
#
_symmetry.space_group_name_H-M   'P 1'
#
loop_
_entity.id
_entity.type
_entity.pdbx_description
1 polymer ?
#
loop_
_entity_poly.entity_id
_entity_poly.type
_entity_poly.pdbx_seq_one_letter_code
_entity_poly.pdbx_strand_id
1 'polypeptide(L)'
;MTAGTLTPPVESGAAALSDRLVAEIREVTRGEPVVVAFSGGLDSTTVAALAKEALGAPNVLLVTVNMGAYSYRRGNQIVLELAGQLGLQQRCLLGQFAQHRVQRNGPACNRCTREVKLGMVRRASRGRLVLTGANRSDTWGQLGLKVCNGYYAPLLDLEKPQIRAIADHLGLRVPRIGEHPGREGCKLKHLLKPLVNPDYHGRAVAEANEVLLRVLREAGAVVDLANVKIIGPLGRNIGLVNVRPLPDPPLRAWLLQALRALPELDEVHMVETPLRLVVKAGPGVMHDAHARHWLQHGRMQPDFAFPIEVQWEPARNSRLHTFQVVDFRPVPG
;
A
#
# COMPACT_ATOMS: atom_id res chain seq x y z
N MET A 1 -28.73 24.62 -37.62
CA MET A 1 -28.19 23.25 -37.47
C MET A 1 -26.83 23.38 -36.79
N THR A 2 -26.80 23.27 -35.47
CA THR A 2 -25.59 23.37 -34.66
C THR A 2 -25.02 21.96 -34.51
N ALA A 3 -23.80 21.76 -35.03
CA ALA A 3 -23.06 20.52 -34.91
C ALA A 3 -22.77 20.24 -33.43
N GLY A 4 -23.42 19.22 -32.87
CA GLY A 4 -23.10 18.69 -31.56
C GLY A 4 -21.75 17.98 -31.62
N THR A 5 -20.79 18.47 -30.83
CA THR A 5 -19.53 17.78 -30.54
C THR A 5 -19.86 16.48 -29.79
N LEU A 6 -19.91 15.39 -30.53
CA LEU A 6 -19.94 14.04 -29.99
C LEU A 6 -18.59 13.76 -29.32
N THR A 7 -18.54 13.88 -28.00
CA THR A 7 -17.50 13.24 -27.21
C THR A 7 -17.58 11.74 -27.49
N PRO A 8 -16.52 11.09 -28.01
CA PRO A 8 -16.58 9.67 -28.29
C PRO A 8 -16.87 8.88 -27.00
N PRO A 9 -17.63 7.78 -27.08
CA PRO A 9 -17.91 6.94 -25.92
C PRO A 9 -16.59 6.45 -25.31
N VAL A 10 -16.48 6.47 -23.98
CA VAL A 10 -15.29 6.10 -23.21
C VAL A 10 -14.76 4.70 -23.58
N GLU A 11 -15.64 3.81 -24.04
CA GLU A 11 -15.33 2.44 -24.48
C GLU A 11 -14.42 2.38 -25.72
N SER A 12 -14.58 3.28 -26.71
CA SER A 12 -13.71 3.29 -27.89
C SER A 12 -12.30 3.80 -27.58
N GLY A 13 -12.17 4.62 -26.53
CA GLY A 13 -10.88 5.11 -26.02
C GLY A 13 -10.11 4.05 -25.23
N ALA A 14 -10.79 3.21 -24.46
CA ALA A 14 -10.15 2.19 -23.63
C ALA A 14 -9.51 1.07 -24.47
N ALA A 15 -10.22 0.57 -25.48
CA ALA A 15 -9.70 -0.45 -26.40
C ALA A 15 -8.47 0.07 -27.17
N ALA A 16 -8.59 1.23 -27.80
CA ALA A 16 -7.46 1.84 -28.52
C ALA A 16 -6.27 2.16 -27.62
N LEU A 17 -6.50 2.51 -26.34
CA LEU A 17 -5.43 2.69 -25.37
C LEU A 17 -4.78 1.36 -24.98
N SER A 18 -5.57 0.30 -24.79
CA SER A 18 -5.11 -1.06 -24.54
C SER A 18 -4.21 -1.55 -25.69
N ASP A 19 -4.68 -1.46 -26.93
CA ASP A 19 -3.94 -1.88 -28.13
C ASP A 19 -2.60 -1.16 -28.26
N ARG A 20 -2.58 0.16 -28.01
CA ARG A 20 -1.34 0.95 -28.01
C ARG A 20 -0.36 0.48 -26.95
N LEU A 21 -0.83 0.19 -25.74
CA LEU A 21 0.03 -0.30 -24.66
C LEU A 21 0.53 -1.72 -24.94
N VAL A 22 -0.29 -2.59 -25.54
CA VAL A 22 0.11 -3.94 -25.97
C VAL A 22 1.22 -3.85 -27.02
N ALA A 23 1.07 -2.98 -28.02
CA ALA A 23 2.09 -2.72 -29.02
C ALA A 23 3.39 -2.16 -28.40
N GLU A 24 3.27 -1.17 -27.51
CA GLU A 24 4.42 -0.58 -26.80
C GLU A 24 5.15 -1.62 -25.94
N ILE A 25 4.42 -2.46 -25.20
CA ILE A 25 5.02 -3.55 -24.42
C ILE A 25 5.80 -4.48 -25.34
N ARG A 26 5.24 -4.89 -26.48
CA ARG A 26 5.93 -5.77 -27.43
C ARG A 26 7.19 -5.13 -27.99
N GLU A 27 7.15 -3.84 -28.31
CA GLU A 27 8.30 -3.08 -28.82
C GLU A 27 9.41 -2.94 -27.77
N VAL A 28 9.07 -2.42 -26.58
CA VAL A 28 10.03 -2.16 -25.50
C VAL A 28 10.69 -3.46 -25.01
N THR A 29 9.93 -4.54 -24.96
CA THR A 29 10.44 -5.87 -24.53
C THR A 29 11.11 -6.64 -25.67
N ARG A 30 10.93 -6.22 -26.93
CA ARG A 30 11.38 -6.94 -28.13
C ARG A 30 10.84 -8.38 -28.19
N GLY A 31 9.69 -8.64 -27.59
CA GLY A 31 9.11 -9.99 -27.51
C GLY A 31 9.76 -10.91 -26.45
N GLU A 32 10.76 -10.43 -25.70
CA GLU A 32 11.49 -11.25 -24.72
C GLU A 32 10.65 -11.55 -23.46
N PRO A 33 10.90 -12.68 -22.76
CA PRO A 33 10.21 -13.00 -21.52
C PRO A 33 10.43 -11.94 -20.42
N VAL A 34 9.34 -11.56 -19.75
CA VAL A 34 9.32 -10.52 -18.72
C VAL A 34 8.97 -11.05 -17.35
N VAL A 35 9.24 -10.22 -16.34
CA VAL A 35 8.70 -10.38 -14.99
C VAL A 35 7.76 -9.21 -14.70
N VAL A 36 6.58 -9.48 -14.14
CA VAL A 36 5.68 -8.43 -13.63
C VAL A 36 5.80 -8.39 -12.11
N ALA A 37 6.13 -7.22 -11.56
CA ALA A 37 6.07 -6.97 -10.12
C ALA A 37 4.61 -6.93 -9.67
N PHE A 38 4.13 -8.04 -9.11
CA PHE A 38 2.70 -8.31 -8.96
C PHE A 38 2.24 -8.21 -7.52
N SER A 39 1.32 -7.28 -7.23
CA SER A 39 0.77 -7.06 -5.88
C SER A 39 -0.68 -7.51 -5.73
N GLY A 40 -1.34 -7.91 -6.83
CA GLY A 40 -2.78 -8.19 -6.86
C GLY A 40 -3.66 -6.94 -6.80
N GLY A 41 -3.06 -5.74 -6.85
CA GLY A 41 -3.81 -4.48 -7.02
C GLY A 41 -4.16 -4.21 -8.48
N LEU A 42 -5.05 -3.24 -8.70
CA LEU A 42 -5.54 -2.84 -10.03
C LEU A 42 -4.39 -2.66 -11.03
N ASP A 43 -3.45 -1.75 -10.74
CA ASP A 43 -2.41 -1.38 -11.70
C ASP A 43 -1.52 -2.56 -12.10
N SER A 44 -1.08 -3.37 -11.14
CA SER A 44 -0.23 -4.54 -11.44
C SER A 44 -0.98 -5.64 -12.17
N THR A 45 -2.30 -5.74 -11.97
CA THR A 45 -3.16 -6.72 -12.66
C THR A 45 -3.43 -6.29 -14.08
N THR A 46 -3.69 -5.00 -14.31
CA THR A 46 -3.80 -4.43 -15.66
C THR A 46 -2.50 -4.63 -16.44
N VAL A 47 -1.34 -4.33 -15.84
CA VAL A 47 -0.03 -4.59 -16.48
C VAL A 47 0.17 -6.06 -16.80
N ALA A 48 -0.20 -6.98 -15.90
CA ALA A 48 -0.08 -8.41 -16.14
C ALA A 48 -0.95 -8.89 -17.32
N ALA A 49 -2.19 -8.39 -17.42
CA ALA A 49 -3.09 -8.70 -18.53
C ALA A 49 -2.57 -8.16 -19.87
N LEU A 50 -2.15 -6.89 -19.91
CA LEU A 50 -1.56 -6.29 -21.11
C LEU A 50 -0.27 -7.01 -21.54
N ALA A 51 0.57 -7.40 -20.59
CA ALA A 51 1.79 -8.16 -20.88
C ALA A 51 1.48 -9.55 -21.44
N LYS A 52 0.45 -10.23 -20.91
CA LYS A 52 -0.02 -11.52 -21.43
C LYS A 52 -0.52 -11.38 -22.87
N GLU A 53 -1.28 -10.34 -23.17
CA GLU A 53 -1.77 -10.07 -24.52
C GLU A 53 -0.63 -9.73 -25.50
N ALA A 54 0.37 -8.98 -25.05
CA ALA A 54 1.51 -8.61 -25.87
C ALA A 54 2.45 -9.79 -26.19
N LEU A 55 2.72 -10.65 -25.20
CA LEU A 55 3.83 -11.61 -25.24
C LEU A 55 3.39 -13.08 -25.15
N GLY A 56 2.14 -13.35 -24.78
CA GLY A 56 1.66 -14.68 -24.45
C GLY A 56 2.01 -15.12 -23.02
N ALA A 57 1.16 -15.98 -22.46
CA ALA A 57 1.30 -16.45 -21.07
C ALA A 57 2.66 -17.08 -20.72
N PRO A 58 3.30 -17.90 -21.59
CA PRO A 58 4.61 -18.51 -21.28
C PRO A 58 5.74 -17.49 -21.07
N ASN A 59 5.59 -16.28 -21.61
CA ASN A 59 6.61 -15.22 -21.56
C ASN A 59 6.39 -14.24 -20.40
N VAL A 60 5.40 -14.47 -19.54
CA VAL A 60 5.07 -13.56 -18.44
C VAL A 60 5.09 -14.31 -17.11
N LEU A 61 6.05 -13.95 -16.24
CA LEU A 61 6.12 -14.45 -14.87
C LEU A 61 5.68 -13.37 -13.87
N LEU A 62 4.65 -13.66 -13.09
CA LEU A 62 4.25 -12.81 -11.97
C LEU A 62 5.17 -13.08 -10.78
N VAL A 63 5.76 -12.03 -10.20
CA VAL A 63 6.57 -12.15 -8.98
C VAL A 63 6.00 -11.25 -7.90
N THR A 64 5.62 -11.87 -6.78
CA THR A 64 5.11 -11.18 -5.60
C THR A 64 6.11 -11.30 -4.45
N VAL A 65 6.34 -10.20 -3.73
CA VAL A 65 7.08 -10.22 -2.47
C VAL A 65 6.09 -10.22 -1.31
N ASN A 66 5.92 -11.37 -0.69
CA ASN A 66 5.09 -11.56 0.48
C ASN A 66 5.85 -11.10 1.73
N MET A 67 5.24 -10.20 2.50
CA MET A 67 5.82 -9.61 3.70
C MET A 67 5.58 -10.46 4.96
N GLY A 68 5.23 -11.74 4.80
CA GLY A 68 4.94 -12.66 5.89
C GLY A 68 3.75 -12.20 6.70
N ALA A 69 3.93 -12.06 8.02
CA ALA A 69 2.88 -11.63 8.95
C ALA A 69 2.27 -10.27 8.61
N TYR A 70 2.95 -9.43 7.81
CA TYR A 70 2.52 -8.08 7.49
C TYR A 70 1.77 -7.95 6.17
N SER A 71 1.71 -9.01 5.37
CA SER A 71 0.72 -9.10 4.30
C SER A 71 -0.65 -9.42 4.90
N TYR A 72 -1.71 -8.78 4.41
CA TYR A 72 -3.06 -9.19 4.78
C TYR A 72 -3.35 -10.60 4.24
N ARG A 73 -4.02 -11.42 5.05
CA ARG A 73 -4.42 -12.79 4.63
C ARG A 73 -5.26 -12.76 3.36
N ARG A 74 -6.27 -11.88 3.31
CA ARG A 74 -7.10 -11.69 2.10
C ARG A 74 -6.29 -11.18 0.91
N GLY A 75 -5.32 -10.28 1.13
CA GLY A 75 -4.44 -9.80 0.07
C GLY A 75 -3.61 -10.92 -0.58
N ASN A 76 -3.09 -11.85 0.22
CA ASN A 76 -2.37 -13.01 -0.32
C ASN A 76 -3.29 -13.93 -1.15
N GLN A 77 -4.54 -14.12 -0.73
CA GLN A 77 -5.52 -14.89 -1.51
C GLN A 77 -5.84 -14.21 -2.85
N ILE A 78 -6.07 -12.89 -2.84
CA ILE A 78 -6.36 -12.09 -4.05
C ILE A 78 -5.23 -12.23 -5.08
N VAL A 79 -3.97 -12.21 -4.65
CA VAL A 79 -2.81 -12.43 -5.54
C VAL A 79 -2.91 -13.78 -6.25
N LEU A 80 -3.21 -14.85 -5.52
CA LEU A 80 -3.30 -16.19 -6.10
C LEU A 80 -4.53 -16.34 -7.01
N GLU A 81 -5.68 -15.80 -6.59
CA GLU A 81 -6.93 -15.78 -7.37
C GLU A 81 -6.72 -15.08 -8.72
N LEU A 82 -6.15 -13.88 -8.71
CA LEU A 82 -5.92 -13.09 -9.93
C LEU A 82 -4.87 -13.71 -10.84
N ALA A 83 -3.79 -14.28 -10.28
CA ALA A 83 -2.81 -15.01 -11.08
C ALA A 83 -3.44 -16.21 -11.80
N GLY A 84 -4.31 -16.96 -11.11
CA GLY A 84 -5.08 -18.07 -11.67
C GLY A 84 -6.06 -17.63 -12.74
N GLN A 85 -6.83 -16.55 -12.51
CA GLN A 85 -7.76 -15.97 -13.49
C GLN A 85 -7.04 -15.50 -14.75
N LEU A 86 -5.85 -14.92 -14.60
CA LEU A 86 -5.01 -14.53 -15.74
C LEU A 86 -4.35 -15.73 -16.43
N GLY A 87 -4.33 -16.92 -15.83
CA GLY A 87 -3.63 -18.08 -16.35
C GLY A 87 -2.12 -17.86 -16.46
N LEU A 88 -1.54 -17.11 -15.51
CA LEU A 88 -0.13 -16.76 -15.49
C LEU A 88 0.61 -17.47 -14.37
N GLN A 89 1.85 -17.88 -14.62
CA GLN A 89 2.71 -18.43 -13.59
C GLN A 89 3.01 -17.37 -12.53
N GLN A 90 2.94 -17.76 -11.26
CA GLN A 90 3.21 -16.89 -10.13
C GLN A 90 4.33 -17.48 -9.28
N ARG A 91 5.26 -16.61 -8.88
CA ARG A 91 6.33 -16.91 -7.94
C ARG A 91 6.25 -15.97 -6.75
N CYS A 92 6.17 -16.55 -5.57
CA CYS A 92 6.18 -15.81 -4.31
C CYS A 92 7.59 -15.79 -3.69
N LEU A 93 8.03 -14.63 -3.22
CA LEU A 93 9.27 -14.44 -2.47
C LEU A 93 8.94 -13.97 -1.05
N LEU A 94 9.58 -14.53 -0.03
CA LEU A 94 9.41 -14.07 1.36
C LEU A 94 10.32 -12.87 1.65
N GLY A 95 9.73 -11.69 1.84
CA GLY A 95 10.42 -10.43 2.13
C GLY A 95 10.46 -10.01 3.60
N GLN A 96 9.85 -10.79 4.50
CA GLN A 96 9.63 -10.39 5.90
C GLN A 96 10.92 -9.99 6.64
N PHE A 97 11.98 -10.81 6.58
CA PHE A 97 13.24 -10.50 7.26
C PHE A 97 13.94 -9.24 6.71
N ALA A 98 13.88 -9.03 5.39
CA ALA A 98 14.40 -7.81 4.79
C ALA A 98 13.59 -6.58 5.25
N GLN A 99 12.28 -6.73 5.36
CA GLN A 99 11.39 -5.70 5.88
C GLN A 99 11.68 -5.38 7.36
N HIS A 100 11.97 -6.38 8.20
CA HIS A 100 12.39 -6.16 9.59
C HIS A 100 13.62 -5.27 9.65
N ARG A 101 14.64 -5.56 8.82
CA ARG A 101 15.88 -4.77 8.77
C ARG A 101 15.63 -3.33 8.34
N VAL A 102 14.79 -3.11 7.33
CA VAL A 102 14.48 -1.78 6.80
C VAL A 102 13.70 -0.92 7.82
N GLN A 103 12.79 -1.53 8.58
CA GLN A 103 11.88 -0.84 9.50
C GLN A 103 12.42 -0.75 10.95
N ARG A 104 13.55 -1.41 11.24
CA ARG A 104 14.13 -1.50 12.60
C ARG A 104 14.37 -0.14 13.25
N ASN A 105 14.78 0.84 12.46
CA ASN A 105 15.21 2.16 12.92
C ASN A 105 14.17 3.26 12.63
N GLY A 106 12.92 2.89 12.40
CA GLY A 106 11.81 3.81 12.14
C GLY A 106 11.04 3.45 10.87
N PRO A 107 9.82 3.99 10.70
CA PRO A 107 8.99 3.74 9.53
C PRO A 107 9.69 4.15 8.23
N ALA A 108 9.82 3.22 7.27
CA ALA A 108 10.60 3.42 6.05
C ALA A 108 9.94 2.78 4.80
N CYS A 109 8.65 3.07 4.57
CA CYS A 109 7.87 2.43 3.50
C CYS A 109 8.45 2.65 2.09
N ASN A 110 9.00 3.84 1.80
CA ASN A 110 9.67 4.14 0.53
C ASN A 110 10.89 3.22 0.30
N ARG A 111 11.72 3.05 1.35
CA ARG A 111 12.87 2.14 1.34
C ARG A 111 12.42 0.69 1.17
N CYS A 112 11.34 0.27 1.84
CA CYS A 112 10.73 -1.05 1.62
C CYS A 112 10.30 -1.26 0.17
N THR A 113 9.69 -0.26 -0.48
CA THR A 113 9.31 -0.37 -1.89
C THR A 113 10.54 -0.55 -2.77
N ARG A 114 11.58 0.27 -2.58
CA ARG A 114 12.79 0.24 -3.39
C ARG A 114 13.62 -1.03 -3.19
N GLU A 115 13.91 -1.40 -1.94
CA GLU A 115 14.88 -2.44 -1.60
C GLU A 115 14.25 -3.83 -1.44
N VAL A 116 13.02 -3.88 -0.92
CA VAL A 116 12.32 -5.14 -0.63
C VAL A 116 11.37 -5.49 -1.77
N LYS A 117 10.35 -4.67 -2.04
CA LYS A 117 9.34 -5.01 -3.07
C LYS A 117 9.96 -5.10 -4.47
N LEU A 118 10.51 -3.99 -4.97
CA LEU A 118 11.06 -3.95 -6.32
C LEU A 118 12.46 -4.57 -6.38
N GLY A 119 13.32 -4.27 -5.40
CA GLY A 119 14.68 -4.80 -5.34
C GLY A 119 14.75 -6.33 -5.27
N MET A 120 13.83 -7.02 -4.59
CA MET A 120 13.80 -8.49 -4.61
C MET A 120 13.27 -9.03 -5.94
N VAL A 121 12.23 -8.41 -6.52
CA VAL A 121 11.72 -8.80 -7.84
C VAL A 121 12.81 -8.66 -8.89
N ARG A 122 13.56 -7.56 -8.90
CA ARG A 122 14.66 -7.32 -9.84
C ARG A 122 15.79 -8.33 -9.70
N ARG A 123 16.16 -8.71 -8.47
CA ARG A 123 17.13 -9.79 -8.25
C ARG A 123 16.60 -11.14 -8.75
N ALA A 124 15.32 -11.42 -8.54
CA ALA A 124 14.69 -12.65 -9.00
C ALA A 124 14.46 -12.69 -10.52
N SER A 125 14.45 -11.54 -11.21
CA SER A 125 14.22 -11.46 -12.65
C SER A 125 15.40 -11.94 -13.50
N ARG A 126 16.59 -12.14 -12.91
CA ARG A 126 17.79 -12.67 -13.57
C ARG A 126 18.10 -11.96 -14.89
N GLY A 127 18.02 -10.63 -14.88
CA GLY A 127 18.29 -9.79 -16.06
C GLY A 127 17.05 -9.39 -16.85
N ARG A 128 15.98 -10.20 -16.83
CA ARG A 128 14.70 -9.88 -17.52
C ARG A 128 14.15 -8.53 -17.08
N LEU A 129 13.50 -7.83 -18.01
CA LEU A 129 12.82 -6.57 -17.75
C LEU A 129 11.69 -6.78 -16.74
N VAL A 130 11.60 -5.89 -15.75
CA VAL A 130 10.56 -5.92 -14.71
C VAL A 130 9.49 -4.88 -15.01
N LEU A 131 8.31 -5.34 -15.37
CA LEU A 131 7.14 -4.48 -15.55
C LEU A 131 6.53 -4.10 -14.20
N THR A 132 6.16 -2.83 -14.04
CA THR A 132 5.60 -2.26 -12.80
C THR A 132 4.30 -1.50 -13.08
N GLY A 133 3.44 -1.40 -12.08
CA GLY A 133 2.18 -0.63 -12.16
C GLY A 133 2.30 0.86 -11.84
N ALA A 134 3.51 1.44 -11.89
CA ALA A 134 3.70 2.87 -11.62
C ALA A 134 2.92 3.72 -12.64
N ASN A 135 2.29 4.79 -12.16
CA ASN A 135 1.39 5.67 -12.91
C ASN A 135 1.41 7.09 -12.29
N ARG A 136 0.68 8.07 -12.85
CA ARG A 136 0.72 9.48 -12.44
C ARG A 136 0.34 9.76 -10.97
N SER A 137 -0.32 8.82 -10.30
CA SER A 137 -0.62 8.96 -8.86
C SER A 137 0.58 8.63 -7.95
N ASP A 138 1.64 8.02 -8.48
CA ASP A 138 2.86 7.66 -7.76
C ASP A 138 3.99 8.66 -8.03
N THR A 139 4.90 8.83 -7.07
CA THR A 139 6.09 9.68 -7.24
C THR A 139 6.94 9.28 -8.46
N TRP A 140 7.00 7.98 -8.79
CA TRP A 140 7.66 7.53 -10.01
C TRP A 140 6.91 8.05 -11.24
N GLY A 141 5.59 7.92 -11.33
CA GLY A 141 4.85 8.43 -12.50
C GLY A 141 4.95 9.94 -12.69
N GLN A 142 5.23 10.70 -11.63
CA GLN A 142 5.40 12.15 -11.69
C GLN A 142 6.80 12.58 -12.13
N LEU A 143 7.85 11.85 -11.73
CA LEU A 143 9.24 12.31 -11.84
C LEU A 143 10.17 11.34 -12.57
N GLY A 144 9.73 10.11 -12.80
CA GLY A 144 10.55 9.01 -13.28
C GLY A 144 10.43 8.77 -14.78
N LEU A 145 11.25 7.86 -15.26
CA LEU A 145 11.27 7.43 -16.65
C LEU A 145 10.47 6.14 -16.84
N LYS A 146 9.92 5.97 -18.05
CA LYS A 146 9.13 4.80 -18.41
C LYS A 146 9.96 3.53 -18.36
N VAL A 147 11.21 3.58 -18.83
CA VAL A 147 12.20 2.50 -18.72
C VAL A 147 13.40 3.02 -17.94
N CYS A 148 13.75 2.35 -16.83
CA CYS A 148 14.89 2.75 -16.01
C CYS A 148 15.38 1.57 -15.16
N ASN A 149 16.70 1.34 -15.09
CA ASN A 149 17.33 0.36 -14.20
C ASN A 149 16.78 -1.09 -14.33
N GLY A 150 16.35 -1.47 -15.54
CA GLY A 150 15.73 -2.76 -15.82
C GLY A 150 14.29 -2.89 -15.32
N TYR A 151 13.64 -1.78 -15.02
CA TYR A 151 12.20 -1.67 -14.85
C TYR A 151 11.57 -0.97 -16.05
N TYR A 152 10.32 -1.33 -16.32
CA TYR A 152 9.45 -0.66 -17.27
C TYR A 152 8.08 -0.42 -16.63
N ALA A 153 7.54 0.79 -16.79
CA ALA A 153 6.23 1.19 -16.26
C ALA A 153 5.29 1.52 -17.43
N PRO A 154 4.55 0.53 -17.98
CA PRO A 154 3.67 0.78 -19.12
C PRO A 154 2.61 1.86 -18.85
N LEU A 155 2.15 1.93 -17.60
CA LEU A 155 1.07 2.84 -17.17
C LEU A 155 1.58 4.22 -16.70
N LEU A 156 2.88 4.53 -16.88
CA LEU A 156 3.52 5.71 -16.28
C LEU A 156 2.73 7.00 -16.55
N ASP A 157 2.30 7.17 -17.79
CA ASP A 157 1.67 8.40 -18.30
C ASP A 157 0.16 8.45 -18.03
N LEU A 158 -0.40 7.42 -17.40
CA LEU A 158 -1.84 7.28 -17.21
C LEU A 158 -2.31 7.71 -15.83
N GLU A 159 -3.55 8.17 -15.78
CA GLU A 159 -4.30 8.45 -14.56
C GLU A 159 -5.20 7.28 -14.17
N LYS A 160 -5.63 7.24 -12.91
CA LYS A 160 -6.46 6.15 -12.37
C LYS A 160 -7.76 5.89 -13.16
N PRO A 161 -8.50 6.90 -13.65
CA PRO A 161 -9.68 6.66 -14.47
C PRO A 161 -9.36 5.89 -15.76
N GLN A 162 -8.24 6.21 -16.43
CA GLN A 162 -7.83 5.52 -17.65
C GLN A 162 -7.44 4.07 -17.36
N ILE A 163 -6.71 3.82 -16.27
CA ILE A 163 -6.32 2.47 -15.85
C ILE A 163 -7.55 1.61 -15.53
N ARG A 164 -8.57 2.19 -14.86
CA ARG A 164 -9.84 1.51 -14.59
C ARG A 164 -10.57 1.17 -15.89
N ALA A 165 -10.67 2.11 -16.82
CA ALA A 165 -11.31 1.87 -18.11
C ALA A 165 -10.64 0.74 -18.90
N ILE A 166 -9.29 0.67 -18.90
CA ILE A 166 -8.56 -0.46 -19.48
C ILE A 166 -8.89 -1.77 -18.74
N ALA A 167 -8.86 -1.76 -17.41
CA ALA A 167 -9.15 -2.95 -16.62
C ALA A 167 -10.56 -3.48 -16.87
N ASP A 168 -11.56 -2.59 -16.95
CA ASP A 168 -12.95 -2.92 -17.24
C ASP A 168 -13.09 -3.49 -18.67
N HIS A 169 -12.41 -2.88 -19.66
CA HIS A 169 -12.35 -3.39 -21.02
C HIS A 169 -11.75 -4.80 -21.11
N LEU A 170 -10.71 -5.08 -20.32
CA LEU A 170 -10.07 -6.40 -20.19
C LEU A 170 -10.87 -7.38 -19.31
N GLY A 171 -12.05 -6.98 -18.81
CA GLY A 171 -12.91 -7.81 -17.95
C GLY A 171 -12.32 -8.10 -16.56
N LEU A 172 -11.35 -7.29 -16.10
CA LEU A 172 -10.65 -7.51 -14.85
C LEU A 172 -11.48 -7.02 -13.66
N ARG A 173 -11.78 -7.93 -12.72
CA ARG A 173 -12.38 -7.58 -11.43
C ARG A 173 -11.37 -7.80 -10.32
N VAL A 174 -10.86 -6.71 -9.75
CA VAL A 174 -9.85 -6.75 -8.69
C VAL A 174 -10.51 -6.57 -7.32
N PRO A 175 -10.54 -7.62 -6.47
CA PRO A 175 -11.09 -7.50 -5.14
C PRO A 175 -10.26 -6.56 -4.26
N ARG A 176 -10.91 -5.99 -3.25
CA ARG A 176 -10.31 -5.08 -2.27
C ARG A 176 -10.20 -5.75 -0.91
N ILE A 177 -9.21 -5.37 -0.12
CA ILE A 177 -9.06 -5.84 1.26
C ILE A 177 -10.08 -5.15 2.17
N GLY A 178 -10.44 -3.89 1.87
CA GLY A 178 -11.37 -3.09 2.67
C GLY A 178 -10.67 -2.23 3.74
N GLU A 179 -9.36 -2.04 3.61
CA GLU A 179 -8.55 -1.29 4.58
C GLU A 179 -8.63 0.22 4.35
N HIS A 180 -8.64 0.66 3.08
CA HIS A 180 -8.57 2.08 2.71
C HIS A 180 -9.10 2.27 1.27
N PRO A 181 -9.73 3.41 0.89
CA PRO A 181 -10.31 3.62 -0.44
C PRO A 181 -9.29 3.71 -1.59
N GLY A 182 -8.15 4.37 -1.37
CA GLY A 182 -7.10 4.56 -2.39
C GLY A 182 -5.76 3.87 -2.17
N ARG A 183 -5.42 3.41 -0.95
CA ARG A 183 -4.09 2.91 -0.60
C ARG A 183 -4.17 1.68 0.28
N GLU A 184 -4.30 0.50 -0.32
CA GLU A 184 -4.14 -0.78 0.40
C GLU A 184 -2.68 -1.22 0.38
N GLY A 185 -2.20 -1.91 1.41
CA GLY A 185 -0.81 -2.34 1.42
C GLY A 185 -0.39 -3.21 2.58
N CYS A 186 0.90 -3.11 2.91
CA CYS A 186 1.49 -3.87 4.02
C CYS A 186 1.04 -3.29 5.37
N LYS A 187 0.66 -4.16 6.31
CA LYS A 187 0.24 -3.80 7.68
C LYS A 187 1.28 -2.97 8.43
N LEU A 188 2.58 -3.15 8.18
CA LEU A 188 3.62 -2.31 8.81
C LEU A 188 3.49 -0.82 8.52
N LYS A 189 2.73 -0.40 7.49
CA LYS A 189 2.44 1.03 7.30
C LYS A 189 1.59 1.62 8.45
N HIS A 190 1.01 0.79 9.31
CA HIS A 190 0.30 1.23 10.50
C HIS A 190 1.18 1.23 11.75
N LEU A 191 2.40 0.70 11.69
CA LEU A 191 3.38 0.88 12.76
C LEU A 191 4.05 2.24 12.59
N LEU A 192 3.73 3.19 13.46
CA LEU A 192 4.24 4.56 13.40
C LEU A 192 5.44 4.76 14.35
N LYS A 193 6.19 3.69 14.58
CA LYS A 193 7.40 3.66 15.41
C LYS A 193 8.40 2.62 14.89
N PRO A 194 9.65 2.62 15.38
CA PRO A 194 10.64 1.63 14.97
C PRO A 194 10.20 0.19 15.28
N LEU A 195 10.46 -0.73 14.34
CA LEU A 195 10.23 -2.17 14.53
C LEU A 195 11.41 -2.81 15.28
N VAL A 196 11.58 -2.43 16.54
CA VAL A 196 12.69 -2.94 17.39
C VAL A 196 12.46 -4.41 17.78
N ASN A 197 11.24 -4.74 18.20
CA ASN A 197 10.82 -6.10 18.52
C ASN A 197 9.70 -6.56 17.56
N PRO A 198 10.01 -7.41 16.56
CA PRO A 198 9.01 -7.95 15.64
C PRO A 198 7.92 -8.79 16.31
N ASP A 199 8.24 -9.51 17.38
CA ASP A 199 7.29 -10.41 18.07
C ASP A 199 6.31 -9.64 18.97
N TYR A 200 6.62 -8.38 19.29
CA TYR A 200 5.76 -7.50 20.06
C TYR A 200 5.16 -6.38 19.19
N HIS A 201 5.97 -5.44 18.68
CA HIS A 201 5.46 -4.34 17.85
C HIS A 201 4.93 -4.82 16.50
N GLY A 202 5.65 -5.78 15.90
CA GLY A 202 5.26 -6.34 14.61
C GLY A 202 4.00 -7.18 14.72
N ARG A 203 3.90 -8.01 15.76
CA ARG A 203 2.70 -8.81 16.04
C ARG A 203 1.49 -7.94 16.38
N ALA A 204 1.66 -6.90 17.20
CA ALA A 204 0.58 -5.94 17.49
C ALA A 204 -0.03 -5.35 16.21
N VAL A 205 0.79 -4.84 15.28
CA VAL A 205 0.25 -4.27 14.04
C VAL A 205 -0.31 -5.33 13.09
N ALA A 206 0.29 -6.52 13.07
CA ALA A 206 -0.14 -7.62 12.22
C ALA A 206 -1.51 -8.17 12.64
N GLU A 207 -1.73 -8.39 13.94
CA GLU A 207 -2.95 -8.99 14.46
C GLU A 207 -4.06 -7.95 14.63
N ALA A 208 -3.77 -6.74 15.14
CA ALA A 208 -4.79 -5.71 15.35
C ALA A 208 -5.55 -5.35 14.07
N ASN A 209 -4.82 -5.26 12.94
CA ASN A 209 -5.45 -4.95 11.65
C ASN A 209 -6.22 -6.14 11.05
N GLU A 210 -5.88 -7.39 11.38
CA GLU A 210 -6.68 -8.55 10.96
C GLU A 210 -7.96 -8.67 11.81
N VAL A 211 -7.83 -8.48 13.13
CA VAL A 211 -8.96 -8.49 14.07
C VAL A 211 -9.98 -7.40 13.71
N LEU A 212 -9.52 -6.17 13.46
CA LEU A 212 -10.37 -5.07 13.05
C LEU A 212 -11.19 -5.42 11.80
N LEU A 213 -10.54 -5.85 10.71
CA LEU A 213 -11.23 -6.16 9.46
C LEU A 213 -12.13 -7.39 9.57
N ARG A 214 -11.78 -8.36 10.42
CA ARG A 214 -12.64 -9.52 10.71
C ARG A 214 -13.92 -9.08 11.40
N VAL A 215 -13.83 -8.32 12.49
CA VAL A 215 -15.00 -7.86 13.26
C VAL A 215 -15.92 -7.02 12.39
N LEU A 216 -15.37 -6.08 11.60
CA LEU A 216 -16.16 -5.26 10.67
C LEU A 216 -16.90 -6.12 9.63
N ARG A 217 -16.27 -7.17 9.13
CA ARG A 217 -16.89 -8.11 8.18
C ARG A 217 -17.99 -8.94 8.83
N GLU A 218 -17.74 -9.46 10.04
CA GLU A 218 -18.74 -10.22 10.81
C GLU A 218 -19.96 -9.37 11.16
N ALA A 219 -19.75 -8.07 11.40
CA ALA A 219 -20.81 -7.09 11.62
C ALA A 219 -21.54 -6.67 10.33
N GLY A 220 -21.08 -7.08 9.14
CA GLY A 220 -21.62 -6.60 7.85
C GLY A 220 -21.42 -5.11 7.62
N ALA A 221 -20.44 -4.48 8.29
CA ALA A 221 -20.23 -3.04 8.24
C ALA A 221 -19.62 -2.61 6.90
N VAL A 222 -20.20 -1.56 6.30
CA VAL A 222 -19.65 -0.91 5.11
C VAL A 222 -18.77 0.25 5.56
N VAL A 223 -17.47 0.15 5.27
CA VAL A 223 -16.45 1.13 5.70
C VAL A 223 -15.59 1.57 4.52
N ASP A 224 -15.19 2.84 4.53
CA ASP A 224 -14.22 3.39 3.60
C ASP A 224 -12.80 3.11 4.10
N LEU A 225 -12.55 3.40 5.37
CA LEU A 225 -11.25 3.31 6.03
C LEU A 225 -11.38 2.42 7.27
N ALA A 226 -10.47 1.48 7.44
CA ALA A 226 -10.40 0.63 8.63
C ALA A 226 -8.95 0.21 8.88
N ASN A 227 -8.31 0.80 9.88
CA ASN A 227 -6.99 0.37 10.33
C ASN A 227 -6.72 0.67 11.81
N VAL A 228 -5.74 -0.01 12.39
CA VAL A 228 -5.23 0.27 13.73
C VAL A 228 -3.79 0.75 13.63
N LYS A 229 -3.54 2.01 14.00
CA LYS A 229 -2.18 2.58 14.09
C LYS A 229 -1.54 2.16 15.41
N ILE A 230 -0.33 1.61 15.34
CA ILE A 230 0.45 1.25 16.51
C ILE A 230 1.49 2.34 16.78
N ILE A 231 1.33 3.02 17.91
CA ILE A 231 2.18 4.12 18.37
C ILE A 231 2.77 3.78 19.75
N GLY A 232 3.40 4.76 20.40
CA GLY A 232 3.85 4.69 21.78
C GLY A 232 5.37 4.61 21.92
N PRO A 233 5.89 4.65 23.17
CA PRO A 233 7.30 4.36 23.43
C PRO A 233 7.66 2.92 23.01
N LEU A 234 8.96 2.60 23.01
CA LEU A 234 9.42 1.25 22.62
C LEU A 234 9.05 0.16 23.64
N GLY A 235 8.67 0.53 24.86
CA GLY A 235 8.18 -0.40 25.88
C GLY A 235 6.66 -0.56 25.92
N ARG A 236 5.90 0.11 25.03
CA ARG A 236 4.44 0.13 25.08
C ARG A 236 3.82 0.30 23.70
N ASN A 237 2.89 -0.56 23.32
CA ASN A 237 2.07 -0.46 22.12
C ASN A 237 0.70 0.15 22.45
N ILE A 238 0.44 1.31 21.85
CA ILE A 238 -0.86 1.99 21.92
C ILE A 238 -1.52 1.84 20.54
N GLY A 239 -2.71 1.24 20.50
CA GLY A 239 -3.51 1.07 19.30
C GLY A 239 -4.51 2.21 19.12
N LEU A 240 -4.39 2.97 18.02
CA LEU A 240 -5.39 3.96 17.60
C LEU A 240 -6.27 3.39 16.49
N VAL A 241 -7.52 3.11 16.81
CA VAL A 241 -8.49 2.48 15.92
C VAL A 241 -9.13 3.54 15.05
N ASN A 242 -8.92 3.44 13.74
CA ASN A 242 -9.44 4.37 12.74
C ASN A 242 -10.46 3.65 11.89
N VAL A 243 -11.73 4.07 11.98
CA VAL A 243 -12.81 3.57 11.12
C VAL A 243 -13.61 4.75 10.58
N ARG A 244 -13.86 4.75 9.26
CA ARG A 244 -14.70 5.76 8.61
C ARG A 244 -15.73 5.07 7.70
N PRO A 245 -17.03 5.39 7.81
CA PRO A 245 -17.65 6.28 8.80
C PRO A 245 -17.49 5.75 10.24
N LEU A 246 -17.64 6.64 11.23
CA LEU A 246 -17.51 6.24 12.63
C LEU A 246 -18.59 5.20 12.98
N PRO A 247 -18.23 4.01 13.52
CA PRO A 247 -19.20 2.97 13.84
C PRO A 247 -20.17 3.40 14.94
N ASP A 248 -21.32 2.74 15.03
CA ASP A 248 -22.28 2.94 16.13
C ASP A 248 -21.73 2.43 17.48
N PRO A 249 -22.30 2.86 18.63
CA PRO A 249 -21.77 2.48 19.94
C PRO A 249 -21.61 0.96 20.17
N PRO A 250 -22.57 0.09 19.76
CA PRO A 250 -22.41 -1.36 19.87
C PRO A 250 -21.20 -1.90 19.11
N LEU A 251 -21.02 -1.52 17.84
CA LEU A 251 -19.89 -1.98 17.05
C LEU A 251 -18.56 -1.41 17.57
N ARG A 252 -18.54 -0.15 18.03
CA ARG A 252 -17.35 0.43 18.69
C ARG A 252 -16.94 -0.36 19.92
N ALA A 253 -17.89 -0.73 20.78
CA ALA A 253 -17.62 -1.52 21.98
C ALA A 253 -17.05 -2.90 21.64
N TRP A 254 -17.63 -3.59 20.64
CA TRP A 254 -17.14 -4.88 20.18
C TRP A 254 -15.72 -4.80 19.59
N LEU A 255 -15.45 -3.79 18.76
CA LEU A 255 -14.11 -3.54 18.22
C LEU A 255 -13.07 -3.34 19.32
N LEU A 256 -13.37 -2.47 20.29
CA LEU A 256 -12.46 -2.19 21.41
C LEU A 256 -12.24 -3.42 22.28
N GLN A 257 -13.28 -4.20 22.56
CA GLN A 257 -13.17 -5.45 23.31
C GLN A 257 -12.26 -6.46 22.60
N ALA A 258 -12.48 -6.69 21.31
CA ALA A 258 -11.70 -7.64 20.52
C ALA A 258 -10.22 -7.24 20.42
N LEU A 259 -9.94 -5.94 20.30
CA LEU A 259 -8.57 -5.43 20.23
C LEU A 259 -7.85 -5.43 21.59
N ARG A 260 -8.55 -5.11 22.68
CA ARG A 260 -7.98 -5.17 24.04
C ARG A 260 -7.62 -6.59 24.50
N ALA A 261 -8.17 -7.61 23.85
CA ALA A 261 -7.80 -9.00 24.09
C ALA A 261 -6.44 -9.39 23.48
N LEU A 262 -5.83 -8.54 22.66
CA LEU A 262 -4.50 -8.81 22.08
C LEU A 262 -3.40 -8.52 23.13
N PRO A 263 -2.58 -9.51 23.50
CA PRO A 263 -1.58 -9.33 24.55
C PRO A 263 -0.45 -8.37 24.16
N GLU A 264 -0.28 -8.08 22.87
CA GLU A 264 0.71 -7.12 22.40
C GLU A 264 0.20 -5.67 22.39
N LEU A 265 -1.03 -5.39 22.81
CA LEU A 265 -1.57 -4.03 22.95
C LEU A 265 -1.77 -3.68 24.43
N ASP A 266 -1.06 -2.66 24.92
CA ASP A 266 -1.23 -2.19 26.29
C ASP A 266 -2.38 -1.19 26.44
N GLU A 267 -2.71 -0.50 25.34
CA GLU A 267 -3.80 0.47 25.26
C GLU A 267 -4.48 0.41 23.90
N VAL A 268 -5.79 0.65 23.89
CA VAL A 268 -6.58 0.77 22.66
C VAL A 268 -7.58 1.91 22.79
N HIS A 269 -7.52 2.84 21.84
CA HIS A 269 -8.35 4.04 21.77
C HIS A 269 -9.02 4.14 20.41
N MET A 270 -10.32 4.46 20.40
CA MET A 270 -11.02 4.81 19.18
C MET A 270 -10.66 6.25 18.79
N VAL A 271 -10.37 6.50 17.51
CA VAL A 271 -10.17 7.85 16.98
C VAL A 271 -11.53 8.42 16.59
N GLU A 272 -12.08 9.27 17.45
CA GLU A 272 -13.43 9.85 17.31
C GLU A 272 -13.41 11.37 17.12
N THR A 273 -12.24 11.99 17.29
CA THR A 273 -12.03 13.44 17.20
C THR A 273 -10.66 13.73 16.58
N PRO A 274 -10.40 14.98 16.16
CA PRO A 274 -9.06 15.38 15.73
C PRO A 274 -8.00 15.15 16.82
N LEU A 275 -6.82 14.67 16.41
CA LEU A 275 -5.73 14.34 17.35
C LEU A 275 -4.45 15.14 17.06
N ARG A 276 -3.75 15.53 18.11
CA ARG A 276 -2.34 15.96 18.05
C ARG A 276 -1.44 14.78 18.39
N LEU A 277 -0.60 14.36 17.44
CA LEU A 277 0.40 13.32 17.63
C LEU A 277 1.71 13.93 18.13
N VAL A 278 2.30 13.35 19.17
CA VAL A 278 3.63 13.73 19.65
C VAL A 278 4.66 12.84 18.96
N VAL A 279 5.54 13.44 18.15
CA VAL A 279 6.42 12.71 17.24
C VAL A 279 7.87 13.08 17.46
N LYS A 280 8.67 12.08 17.85
CA LYS A 280 10.13 12.19 17.85
C LYS A 280 10.66 11.95 16.44
N ALA A 281 11.47 12.87 15.93
CA ALA A 281 12.05 12.81 14.60
C ALA A 281 13.58 12.65 14.65
N GLY A 282 14.12 11.80 13.79
CA GLY A 282 15.55 11.73 13.52
C GLY A 282 16.04 13.02 12.83
N PRO A 283 17.35 13.28 12.80
CA PRO A 283 17.91 14.55 12.32
C PRO A 283 17.48 14.89 10.89
N GLY A 284 17.44 13.90 9.99
CA GLY A 284 17.04 14.10 8.60
C GLY A 284 15.57 14.55 8.42
N VAL A 285 14.70 14.24 9.38
CA VAL A 285 13.29 14.72 9.37
C VAL A 285 13.17 16.02 10.18
N MET A 286 13.86 16.10 11.32
CA MET A 286 13.79 17.27 12.21
C MET A 286 14.35 18.54 11.57
N HIS A 287 15.29 18.43 10.64
CA HIS A 287 15.91 19.58 9.96
C HIS A 287 15.36 19.83 8.55
N ASP A 288 14.33 19.10 8.13
CA ASP A 288 13.71 19.24 6.81
C ASP A 288 12.19 19.50 6.95
N ALA A 289 11.78 20.74 6.67
CA ALA A 289 10.37 21.15 6.73
C ALA A 289 9.50 20.44 5.68
N HIS A 290 10.06 20.17 4.50
CA HIS A 290 9.36 19.46 3.43
C HIS A 290 9.13 17.99 3.81
N ALA A 291 10.13 17.33 4.42
CA ALA A 291 9.98 15.99 4.96
C ALA A 291 8.87 15.92 6.03
N ARG A 292 8.83 16.88 6.97
CA ARG A 292 7.76 16.95 7.98
C ARG A 292 6.38 17.12 7.38
N HIS A 293 6.24 18.03 6.41
CA HIS A 293 4.99 18.26 5.69
C HIS A 293 4.45 16.97 5.06
N TRP A 294 5.27 16.27 4.27
CA TRP A 294 4.84 15.04 3.61
C TRP A 294 4.61 13.88 4.57
N LEU A 295 5.33 13.81 5.69
CA LEU A 295 5.06 12.82 6.72
C LEU A 295 3.69 13.03 7.37
N GLN A 296 3.33 14.27 7.69
CA GLN A 296 2.01 14.58 8.25
C GLN A 296 0.90 14.39 7.20
N HIS A 297 0.94 15.15 6.11
CA HIS A 297 -0.18 15.25 5.18
C HIS A 297 -0.26 14.12 4.16
N GLY A 298 0.89 13.60 3.71
CA GLY A 298 0.93 12.54 2.70
C GLY A 298 1.01 11.13 3.29
N ARG A 299 1.71 10.95 4.41
CA ARG A 299 1.98 9.61 4.97
C ARG A 299 1.05 9.21 6.10
N MET A 300 0.77 10.11 7.04
CA MET A 300 -0.03 9.82 8.22
C MET A 300 -1.51 10.14 7.99
N GLN A 301 -1.84 11.40 7.68
CA GLN A 301 -3.22 11.90 7.59
C GLN A 301 -4.17 11.05 6.74
N PRO A 302 -3.79 10.52 5.55
CA PRO A 302 -4.70 9.74 4.73
C PRO A 302 -5.20 8.46 5.41
N ASP A 303 -4.41 7.91 6.35
CA ASP A 303 -4.76 6.70 7.07
C ASP A 303 -5.44 6.98 8.42
N PHE A 304 -5.76 8.23 8.76
CA PHE A 304 -6.53 8.60 9.96
C PHE A 304 -7.97 8.96 9.60
N ALA A 305 -8.92 8.51 10.43
CA ALA A 305 -10.35 8.76 10.22
C ALA A 305 -10.72 10.23 10.45
N PHE A 306 -9.98 10.92 11.34
CA PHE A 306 -10.14 12.32 11.70
C PHE A 306 -8.85 13.12 11.39
N PRO A 307 -8.92 14.47 11.31
CA PRO A 307 -7.74 15.31 11.13
C PRO A 307 -6.68 15.08 12.21
N ILE A 308 -5.40 15.21 11.83
CA ILE A 308 -4.27 15.13 12.75
C ILE A 308 -3.35 16.35 12.63
N GLU A 309 -2.86 16.78 13.79
CA GLU A 309 -1.73 17.69 13.94
C GLU A 309 -0.51 16.92 14.42
N VAL A 310 0.70 17.43 14.14
CA VAL A 310 1.93 16.81 14.61
C VAL A 310 2.77 17.81 15.40
N GLN A 311 3.03 17.47 16.66
CA GLN A 311 4.06 18.10 17.48
C GLN A 311 5.39 17.38 17.25
N TRP A 312 6.33 18.05 16.58
CA TRP A 312 7.64 17.51 16.25
C TRP A 312 8.66 17.80 17.35
N GLU A 313 9.34 16.75 17.81
CA GLU A 313 10.41 16.84 18.81
C GLU A 313 11.69 16.16 18.28
N PRO A 314 12.88 16.71 18.58
CA PRO A 314 14.12 16.05 18.21
C PRO A 314 14.28 14.74 18.98
N ALA A 315 14.59 13.65 18.28
CA ALA A 315 14.91 12.39 18.91
C ALA A 315 16.29 12.47 19.59
N ARG A 316 16.36 12.10 20.88
CA ARG A 316 17.63 11.91 21.60
C ARG A 316 18.41 10.68 21.12
N ASN A 317 17.71 9.73 20.47
CA ASN A 317 18.29 8.50 19.96
C ASN A 317 18.83 8.70 18.53
N SER A 318 20.15 8.66 18.36
CA SER A 318 20.81 8.80 17.05
C SER A 318 20.49 7.65 16.08
N ARG A 319 19.95 6.52 16.55
CA ARG A 319 19.55 5.38 15.71
C ARG A 319 18.19 5.57 15.04
N LEU A 320 17.40 6.59 15.41
CA LEU A 320 16.13 6.86 14.74
C LEU A 320 16.38 7.53 13.38
N HIS A 321 16.12 6.82 12.30
CA HIS A 321 16.37 7.33 10.94
C HIS A 321 15.22 8.21 10.40
N THR A 322 14.00 7.98 10.88
CA THR A 322 12.80 8.70 10.42
C THR A 322 12.04 9.31 11.59
N PHE A 323 11.03 8.63 12.12
CA PHE A 323 10.18 9.17 13.17
C PHE A 323 9.62 8.07 14.08
N GLN A 324 9.13 8.49 15.25
CA GLN A 324 8.38 7.69 16.20
C GLN A 324 7.25 8.52 16.78
N VAL A 325 6.00 8.11 16.59
CA VAL A 325 4.86 8.66 17.32
C VAL A 325 4.90 8.05 18.73
N VAL A 326 5.21 8.86 19.73
CA VAL A 326 5.38 8.41 21.12
C VAL A 326 4.12 8.56 21.96
N ASP A 327 3.23 9.48 21.59
CA ASP A 327 2.02 9.80 22.34
C ASP A 327 1.00 10.54 21.45
N PHE A 328 -0.21 10.77 21.95
CA PHE A 328 -1.27 11.52 21.29
C PHE A 328 -2.14 12.28 22.29
N ARG A 329 -2.82 13.34 21.84
CA ARG A 329 -3.78 14.12 22.64
C ARG A 329 -4.97 14.53 21.77
N PRO A 330 -6.20 14.55 22.29
CA PRO A 330 -7.32 15.19 21.59
C PRO A 330 -7.02 16.67 21.33
N VAL A 331 -7.40 17.18 20.16
CA VAL A 331 -7.40 18.63 19.89
C VAL A 331 -8.76 19.16 20.33
N PRO A 332 -8.81 20.16 21.25
CA PRO A 332 -10.06 20.84 21.58
C PRO A 332 -10.69 21.41 20.30
N GLY A 333 -11.98 21.12 20.09
CA GLY A 333 -12.75 21.68 18.97
C GLY A 333 -13.03 23.16 19.13
#